data_AF-A0A423PIV5-F1
#
_entry.id   AF-A0A423PIV5-F1
#
_cell.length_a   1.000
_cell.length_b   1.000
_cell.length_c   1.000
_cell.angle_alpha   90.00
_cell.angle_beta   90.00
_cell.angle_gamma   90.00
#
_symmetry.space_group_name_H-M   'P 1'
#
loop_
_entity.id
_entity.type
_entity.pdbx_description
1 polymer ?
#
loop_
_entity_poly.entity_id
_entity_poly.type
_entity_poly.pdbx_seq_one_letter_code
_entity_poly.pdbx_strand_id
1 'polypeptide(L)' 'MNPETESEFYVLETNRLDRGGAVTIFAAGPYSDPDRARAVRDQLHKAEPGRNLHCAEHIVIEAECRL' A
#
# COMPACT_ATOMS: atom_id res chain seq x y z
N MET A 1 28.28 0.36 -6.47
CA MET A 1 27.21 1.16 -5.86
C MET A 1 26.10 0.20 -5.49
N ASN A 2 25.61 0.21 -4.25
CA ASN A 2 24.36 -0.47 -3.92
C ASN A 2 23.23 0.32 -4.59
N PRO A 3 22.21 -0.32 -5.17
CA PRO A 3 21.05 0.39 -5.67
C PRO A 3 20.41 1.17 -4.51
N GLU A 4 20.13 2.46 -4.73
CA GLU A 4 19.32 3.22 -3.80
C GLU A 4 17.95 2.54 -3.73
N THR A 5 17.55 2.18 -2.52
CA THR A 5 16.31 1.48 -2.25
C THR A 5 15.39 2.46 -1.54
N GLU A 6 14.31 2.86 -2.19
CA GLU A 6 13.29 3.71 -1.59
C GLU A 6 12.08 2.87 -1.18
N SER A 7 11.60 3.10 0.06
CA SER A 7 10.37 2.46 0.55
C SER A 7 9.20 3.43 0.47
N GLU A 8 8.12 2.99 -0.17
CA GLU A 8 6.84 3.69 -0.21
C GLU A 8 5.78 2.87 0.51
N PHE A 9 4.94 3.52 1.31
CA PHE A 9 3.87 2.88 2.07
C PHE A 9 2.50 3.27 1.50
N TYR A 10 1.65 2.27 1.30
CA TYR A 10 0.32 2.42 0.72
C TYR A 10 -0.74 1.87 1.67
N VAL A 11 -1.96 2.40 1.58
CA VAL A 11 -3.16 1.78 2.13
C VAL A 11 -3.92 1.14 0.98
N LEU A 12 -4.18 -0.14 1.08
CA LEU A 12 -4.84 -0.95 0.06
C LEU A 12 -6.10 -1.59 0.63
N GLU A 13 -7.07 -1.86 -0.23
CA GLU A 13 -8.30 -2.55 0.13
C GLU A 13 -8.42 -3.85 -0.65
N THR A 14 -8.63 -4.97 0.05
CA THR A 14 -8.79 -6.28 -0.59
C THR A 14 -10.25 -6.73 -0.53
N ASN A 15 -10.87 -6.86 -1.70
CA ASN A 15 -12.23 -7.33 -1.86
C ASN A 15 -12.22 -8.79 -2.32
N ARG A 16 -13.02 -9.65 -1.68
CA ARG A 16 -13.22 -11.03 -2.14
C ARG A 16 -14.32 -11.07 -3.21
N LEU A 17 -14.12 -11.91 -4.21
CA LEU A 17 -15.09 -12.09 -5.29
C LEU A 17 -15.95 -13.34 -5.05
N ASP A 18 -17.22 -13.28 -5.43
CA ASP A 18 -18.23 -14.33 -5.15
C ASP A 18 -17.86 -15.72 -5.69
N ARG A 19 -17.04 -15.77 -6.76
CA ARG A 19 -16.60 -17.02 -7.39
C ARG A 19 -15.21 -17.48 -6.96
N GLY A 20 -14.71 -16.93 -5.85
CA GLY A 20 -13.33 -17.12 -5.39
C GLY A 20 -12.37 -16.12 -6.03
N GLY A 21 -11.24 -15.91 -5.35
CA GLY A 21 -10.28 -14.88 -5.70
C GLY A 21 -10.48 -13.58 -4.92
N ALA A 22 -9.56 -12.64 -5.13
CA ALA A 22 -9.58 -11.33 -4.51
C ALA A 22 -9.02 -10.28 -5.48
N VAL A 23 -9.54 -9.06 -5.36
CA VAL A 23 -8.98 -7.87 -5.99
C VAL A 23 -8.47 -6.93 -4.92
N THR A 24 -7.23 -6.49 -5.05
CA THR A 24 -6.64 -5.46 -4.20
C THR A 24 -6.63 -4.15 -4.97
N ILE A 25 -7.24 -3.12 -4.38
CA ILE A 25 -7.33 -1.78 -4.96
C ILE A 25 -6.60 -0.76 -4.10
N PHE A 26 -6.13 0.30 -4.74
CA PHE A 26 -5.53 1.45 -4.06
C PHE A 26 -6.60 2.19 -3.24
N ALA A 27 -6.27 2.51 -1.98
CA ALA A 27 -7.09 3.37 -1.13
C ALA A 27 -6.40 4.71 -0.82
N ALA A 28 -5.10 4.71 -0.51
CA ALA A 28 -4.33 5.94 -0.26
C ALA A 28 -2.80 5.73 -0.34
N GLY A 29 -2.03 6.80 -0.55
CA GLY A 29 -0.56 6.79 -0.64
C GLY A 29 -0.02 7.37 -1.96
N PRO A 30 1.28 7.26 -2.25
CA PRO A 30 2.33 6.74 -1.35
C PRO A 30 2.61 7.64 -0.15
N TYR A 31 3.17 7.06 0.90
CA TYR A 31 3.76 7.75 2.04
C TYR A 31 5.21 7.32 2.21
N SER A 32 6.08 8.24 2.62
CA SER A 32 7.47 7.93 2.98
C SER A 32 7.60 7.45 4.44
N ASP A 33 6.52 7.50 5.22
CA ASP A 33 6.48 7.15 6.65
C ASP A 33 5.40 6.07 6.90
N PRO A 34 5.76 4.90 7.45
CA PRO A 34 4.81 3.84 7.74
C PRO A 34 3.78 4.22 8.83
N ASP A 35 4.12 5.10 9.77
CA ASP A 35 3.17 5.55 10.79
C ASP A 35 2.06 6.42 10.19
N ARG A 36 2.40 7.22 9.18
CA ARG A 36 1.40 8.00 8.42
C ARG A 36 0.43 7.09 7.67
N ALA A 37 0.93 6.02 7.02
CA ALA A 37 0.07 5.04 6.35
C ALA A 37 -0.89 4.35 7.34
N ARG A 38 -0.40 3.99 8.54
CA ARG A 38 -1.24 3.41 9.62
C ARG A 38 -2.30 4.38 10.10
N ALA A 39 -1.94 5.64 10.34
CA ALA A 39 -2.88 6.65 10.79
C ALA A 39 -4.01 6.89 9.77
N VAL A 40 -3.68 6.93 8.47
CA VAL A 40 -4.67 7.08 7.41
C VAL A 40 -5.57 5.85 7.30
N ARG A 41 -5.03 4.63 7.38
CA ARG A 41 -5.84 3.40 7.46
C ARG A 41 -6.85 3.47 8.60
N ASP A 42 -6.43 3.88 9.78
CA ASP A 42 -7.32 3.96 10.95
C ASP A 42 -8.39 5.05 10.80
N GLN A 43 -8.07 6.16 10.15
CA GLN A 43 -9.06 7.18 9.80
C GLN A 43 -10.10 6.66 8.81
N LEU A 44 -9.66 5.99 7.75
CA LEU A 44 -10.55 5.39 6.76
C LEU A 44 -11.43 4.29 7.37
N HIS A 45 -10.87 3.46 8.25
CA HIS A 45 -11.62 2.42 8.95
C HIS A 45 -12.63 3.01 9.94
N LYS A 46 -12.33 4.16 10.58
CA LYS A 46 -13.31 4.87 11.42
C LYS A 46 -14.46 5.46 10.60
N ALA A 47 -14.17 5.98 9.40
CA ALA A 47 -15.19 6.52 8.50
C ALA A 47 -16.08 5.41 7.90
N GLU A 48 -15.47 4.29 7.53
CA GLU A 48 -16.13 3.15 6.89
C GLU A 48 -15.62 1.81 7.48
N PRO A 49 -16.18 1.36 8.62
CA PRO A 49 -15.70 0.17 9.34
C PRO A 49 -15.78 -1.14 8.55
N GLY A 50 -16.62 -1.20 7.50
CA GLY A 50 -16.77 -2.38 6.65
C GLY A 50 -15.62 -2.61 5.66
N ARG A 51 -14.72 -1.63 5.48
CA ARG A 51 -13.65 -1.71 4.50
C ARG A 51 -12.50 -2.59 4.98
N ASN A 52 -12.05 -3.49 4.12
CA ASN A 52 -10.94 -4.41 4.40
C ASN A 52 -9.59 -3.78 4.05
N LEU A 53 -9.19 -2.80 4.85
CA LEU A 53 -8.02 -1.96 4.64
C LEU A 53 -6.76 -2.54 5.30
N HIS A 54 -5.63 -2.50 4.62
CA HIS A 54 -4.32 -2.90 5.14
C HIS A 54 -3.21 -1.98 4.59
N CYS A 55 -2.09 -1.92 5.31
CA CYS A 55 -0.91 -1.18 4.86
C CYS A 55 0.02 -2.13 4.11
N ALA A 56 0.63 -1.65 3.02
CA ALA A 56 1.63 -2.38 2.25
C ALA A 56 2.87 -1.50 2.05
N GLU A 57 4.04 -2.11 2.14
CA GLU A 57 5.32 -1.49 1.76
C GLU A 57 5.66 -1.91 0.34
N HIS A 58 6.01 -0.94 -0.49
CA HIS A 58 6.51 -1.12 -1.84
C HIS A 58 7.95 -0.65 -1.88
N ILE A 59 8.86 -1.58 -2.19
CA ILE A 59 10.29 -1.33 -2.27
C ILE A 59 10.63 -1.02 -3.72
N VAL A 60 10.98 0.23 -4.00
CA VAL A 60 11.45 0.68 -5.31
C VAL A 60 12.95 0.42 -5.40
N ILE A 61 13.35 -0.42 -6.35
CA ILE A 61 14.75 -0.71 -6.63
C ILE A 61 15.10 0.02 -7.93
N GLU A 62 15.85 1.12 -7.84
CA GLU A 62 16.41 1.76 -9.01
C GLU A 62 17.58 0.93 -9.54
N ALA A 63 17.33 0.15 -10.59
CA ALA A 63 18.40 -0.46 -11.38
C ALA A 63 18.79 0.51 -12.50
N GLU A 64 20.04 1.00 -12.51
CA GLU A 64 20.60 1.67 -13.68
C GLU A 64 20.49 0.73 -14.90
N CYS A 65 19.52 0.97 -15.78
CA CYS A 65 19.53 0.39 -17.12
C CYS A 65 20.68 1.03 -17.91
N ARG A 66 21.84 0.36 -17.93
CA ARG A 66 22.89 0.67 -18.91
C ARG A 66 22.51 0.00 -20.23
N LEU A 67 22.18 0.83 -21.23
CA LEU A 67 22.05 0.44 -22.64
C LEU A 67 23.42 0.20 -23.27
#